data_AF-A0A7W8CEU9-F1
#
_entry.id   AF-A0A7W8CEU9-F1
#
_cell.length_a   1.000
_cell.length_b   1.000
_cell.length_c   1.000
_cell.angle_alpha   90.00
_cell.angle_beta   90.00
_cell.angle_gamma   90.00
#
_symmetry.space_group_name_H-M   'P 1'
#
loop_
_entity.id
_entity.type
_entity.pdbx_description
1 polymer ?
#
loop_
_entity_poly.entity_id
_entity_poly.type
_entity_poly.pdbx_seq_one_letter_code
_entity_poly.pdbx_strand_id
1 'polypeptide(L)'
;MAAVSSLYQVGLLSFGLNLASVASLVLAEFNRAVLPRYSREAFRAPTHETRAAVAWQLIAALVVPAVVGCGVAVAGPWVFAEAYWPSFALTGVLLIGQAGYGLYLIPMNYLTQTAGRPKYSALATGAGAVLILVSILVVGQRYGAIGVAFATAAGYLTMAAVAMILAVVLKLDIAWSSWLGHWPDLVLGVAALLCSAAALASPVGSSLGRTFTGVCLALIVGAIILCARRIHPLRK
;
A
#
# COMPACT_ATOMS: atom_id res chain seq x y z
N MET A 1 21.56 9.12 -6.07
CA MET A 1 20.89 8.75 -7.33
C MET A 1 21.63 9.22 -8.59
N ALA A 2 22.18 10.45 -8.64
CA ALA A 2 22.99 10.91 -9.77
C ALA A 2 24.26 10.07 -10.04
N ALA A 3 24.78 9.36 -9.03
CA ALA A 3 25.91 8.44 -9.17
C ALA A 3 25.56 7.08 -9.83
N VAL A 4 24.27 6.80 -10.05
CA VAL A 4 23.78 5.44 -10.38
C VAL A 4 22.87 5.44 -11.63
N SER A 5 22.30 6.58 -12.02
CA SER A 5 21.29 6.68 -13.07
C SER A 5 21.34 8.05 -13.77
N SER A 6 20.90 8.11 -15.04
CA SER A 6 20.85 9.36 -15.79
C SER A 6 19.86 10.35 -15.17
N LEU A 7 20.12 11.66 -15.30
CA LEU A 7 19.23 12.71 -14.77
C LEU A 7 17.77 12.54 -15.22
N TYR A 8 17.56 12.08 -16.47
CA TYR A 8 16.24 11.79 -17.02
C TYR A 8 15.51 10.68 -16.23
N GLN A 9 16.17 9.55 -15.97
CA GLN A 9 15.60 8.45 -15.20
C GLN A 9 15.28 8.85 -13.75
N VAL A 10 16.13 9.67 -13.12
CA VAL A 10 15.87 10.22 -11.79
C VAL A 10 14.64 11.12 -11.80
N GLY A 11 14.45 11.91 -12.86
CA GLY A 11 13.25 12.73 -13.07
C GLY A 11 11.98 11.88 -13.19
N LEU A 12 12.00 10.84 -14.03
CA LEU A 12 10.88 9.91 -14.19
C LEU A 12 10.51 9.22 -12.87
N LEU A 13 11.51 8.69 -12.16
CA LEU A 13 11.30 8.05 -10.86
C LEU A 13 10.71 9.01 -9.83
N SER A 14 11.25 10.23 -9.73
CA SER A 14 10.76 11.26 -8.80
C SER A 14 9.30 11.62 -9.10
N PHE A 15 8.95 11.72 -10.38
CA PHE A 15 7.57 11.93 -10.80
C PHE A 15 6.66 10.76 -10.38
N GLY A 16 7.07 9.51 -10.63
CA GLY A 16 6.30 8.33 -10.22
C GLY A 16 6.15 8.22 -8.69
N LEU A 17 7.19 8.56 -7.93
CA LEU A 17 7.16 8.63 -6.47
C LEU A 17 6.16 9.69 -5.96
N ASN A 18 6.11 10.87 -6.60
CA ASN A 18 5.14 11.91 -6.24
C ASN A 18 3.70 11.49 -6.54
N LEU A 19 3.45 10.75 -7.61
CA LEU A 19 2.12 10.18 -7.87
C LEU A 19 1.75 9.13 -6.82
N ALA A 20 2.68 8.23 -6.48
CA ALA A 20 2.45 7.21 -5.46
C ALA A 20 2.30 7.79 -4.05
N SER A 21 2.96 8.92 -3.73
CA SER A 21 2.89 9.56 -2.42
C SER A 21 1.49 10.10 -2.09
N VAL A 22 0.65 10.36 -3.10
CA VAL A 22 -0.77 10.67 -2.91
C VAL A 22 -1.47 9.55 -2.14
N ALA A 23 -1.20 8.28 -2.49
CA ALA A 23 -1.75 7.14 -1.76
C ALA A 23 -1.22 7.10 -0.31
N SER A 24 0.08 7.37 -0.11
CA SER A 24 0.68 7.45 1.22
C SER A 24 0.03 8.52 2.10
N LEU A 25 -0.28 9.69 1.54
CA LEU A 25 -0.92 10.79 2.26
C LEU A 25 -2.33 10.39 2.74
N VAL A 26 -3.15 9.83 1.83
CA VAL A 26 -4.49 9.36 2.16
C VAL A 26 -4.45 8.26 3.23
N LEU A 27 -3.56 7.27 3.08
CA LEU A 27 -3.38 6.19 4.05
C LEU A 27 -2.90 6.72 5.41
N ALA A 28 -1.98 7.70 5.43
CA ALA A 28 -1.49 8.31 6.66
C ALA A 28 -2.60 9.07 7.41
N GLU A 29 -3.43 9.85 6.69
CA GLU A 29 -4.56 10.55 7.30
C GLU A 29 -5.63 9.58 7.81
N PHE A 30 -5.94 8.55 7.03
CA PHE A 30 -6.84 7.49 7.46
C PHE A 30 -6.33 6.80 8.74
N ASN A 31 -5.02 6.55 8.80
CA ASN A 31 -4.38 5.99 9.99
C ASN A 31 -4.49 6.92 11.20
N ARG A 32 -4.15 8.21 11.04
CA ARG A 32 -4.26 9.21 12.10
C ARG A 32 -5.67 9.29 12.68
N ALA A 33 -6.69 9.22 11.82
CA ALA A 33 -8.09 9.25 12.24
C ALA A 33 -8.50 8.07 13.13
N VAL A 34 -7.87 6.91 13.00
CA VAL A 34 -8.19 5.71 13.79
C VAL A 34 -7.27 5.48 14.99
N LEU A 35 -6.16 6.20 15.11
CA LEU A 35 -5.21 6.06 16.23
C LEU A 35 -5.87 6.12 17.62
N PRO A 36 -6.83 7.04 17.91
CA PRO A 36 -7.46 7.07 19.22
C PRO A 36 -8.18 5.78 19.61
N ARG A 37 -8.68 5.01 18.64
CA ARG A 37 -9.32 3.71 18.89
C ARG A 37 -8.29 2.65 19.30
N TYR A 38 -7.11 2.66 18.68
CA TYR A 38 -6.02 1.76 19.05
C TYR A 38 -5.47 2.04 20.45
N SER A 39 -5.42 3.30 20.87
CA SER A 39 -4.97 3.68 22.23
C SER A 39 -5.96 3.30 23.33
N ARG A 40 -7.24 3.09 22.99
CA ARG A 40 -8.30 2.61 23.90
C ARG A 40 -8.44 1.09 23.91
N GLU A 41 -7.78 0.41 22.98
CA GLU A 41 -7.86 -1.03 22.82
C GLU A 41 -7.14 -1.75 23.97
N ALA A 42 -7.62 -2.94 24.33
CA ALA A 42 -6.95 -3.83 25.26
C ALA A 42 -6.72 -5.19 24.61
N PHE A 43 -5.68 -5.91 25.04
CA PHE A 43 -5.51 -7.31 24.63
C PHE A 43 -6.48 -8.19 25.43
N ARG A 44 -7.20 -9.12 24.81
CA ARG A 44 -7.14 -9.63 23.43
C ARG A 44 -7.80 -8.71 22.38
N ALA A 45 -7.04 -8.31 21.36
CA ALA A 45 -7.48 -7.41 20.28
C ALA A 45 -7.73 -8.19 18.97
N PRO A 46 -8.46 -7.67 17.96
CA PRO A 46 -9.36 -6.52 18.03
C PRO A 46 -10.60 -6.79 18.89
N THR A 47 -10.99 -5.81 19.72
CA THR A 47 -12.33 -5.78 20.34
C THR A 47 -13.32 -5.02 19.44
N HIS A 48 -14.49 -4.65 19.97
CA HIS A 48 -15.48 -3.84 19.26
C HIS A 48 -14.97 -2.45 18.89
N GLU A 49 -13.95 -1.94 19.60
CA GLU A 49 -13.33 -0.64 19.35
C GLU A 49 -12.54 -0.60 18.03
N THR A 50 -11.66 -1.58 17.79
CA THR A 50 -10.78 -1.56 16.60
C THR A 50 -11.24 -2.47 15.46
N ARG A 51 -12.14 -3.45 15.68
CA ARG A 51 -12.52 -4.42 14.63
C ARG A 51 -12.95 -3.76 13.31
N ALA A 52 -13.87 -2.80 13.37
CA ALA A 52 -14.34 -2.11 12.17
C ALA A 52 -13.26 -1.21 11.55
N ALA A 53 -12.43 -0.58 12.38
CA ALA A 53 -11.34 0.28 11.92
C ALA A 53 -10.28 -0.53 11.17
N VAL A 54 -9.88 -1.68 11.71
CA VAL A 54 -8.91 -2.61 11.12
C VAL A 54 -9.43 -3.15 9.78
N ALA A 55 -10.70 -3.56 9.72
CA ALA A 55 -11.32 -4.01 8.47
C ALA A 55 -11.26 -2.94 7.38
N TRP A 56 -11.57 -1.69 7.72
CA TRP A 56 -11.43 -0.58 6.78
C TRP A 56 -9.97 -0.27 6.43
N GLN A 57 -9.03 -0.36 7.37
CA GLN A 57 -7.61 -0.15 7.09
C GLN A 57 -7.04 -1.21 6.14
N LEU A 58 -7.42 -2.48 6.33
CA LEU A 58 -7.03 -3.58 5.44
C LEU A 58 -7.48 -3.32 4.01
N ILE A 59 -8.73 -2.87 3.83
CA ILE A 59 -9.28 -2.57 2.51
C ILE A 59 -8.70 -1.27 1.94
N ALA A 60 -8.57 -0.22 2.75
CA ALA A 60 -7.98 1.04 2.33
C ALA A 60 -6.53 0.85 1.85
N ALA A 61 -5.74 0.01 2.53
CA ALA A 61 -4.37 -0.31 2.13
C ALA A 61 -4.27 -0.81 0.67
N LEU A 62 -5.26 -1.55 0.19
CA LEU A 62 -5.28 -2.08 -1.19
C LEU A 62 -6.02 -1.16 -2.16
N VAL A 63 -7.17 -0.64 -1.74
CA VAL A 63 -8.08 0.14 -2.58
C VAL A 63 -7.54 1.54 -2.86
N VAL A 64 -6.95 2.23 -1.88
CA VAL A 64 -6.46 3.60 -2.07
C VAL A 64 -5.37 3.66 -3.15
N PRO A 65 -4.32 2.81 -3.13
CA PRO A 65 -3.35 2.77 -4.22
C PRO A 65 -3.98 2.39 -5.56
N ALA A 66 -4.94 1.45 -5.58
CA ALA A 66 -5.64 1.06 -6.79
C ALA A 66 -6.45 2.23 -7.42
N VAL A 67 -7.16 3.01 -6.60
CA VAL A 67 -7.89 4.22 -7.02
C VAL A 67 -6.93 5.24 -7.60
N VAL A 68 -5.81 5.52 -6.92
CA VAL A 68 -4.79 6.45 -7.41
C VAL A 68 -4.26 5.99 -8.77
N GLY A 69 -3.93 4.71 -8.92
CA GLY A 69 -3.43 4.19 -10.20
C GLY A 69 -4.46 4.23 -11.32
N CYS A 70 -5.74 3.94 -11.03
CA CYS A 70 -6.82 4.02 -12.01
C CYS A 70 -7.13 5.48 -12.38
N GLY A 71 -6.97 6.43 -11.44
CA GLY A 71 -7.00 7.86 -11.72
C GLY A 71 -5.86 8.31 -12.64
N VAL A 72 -4.63 7.85 -12.40
CA VAL A 72 -3.48 8.14 -13.27
C VAL A 72 -3.67 7.52 -14.66
N ALA A 73 -4.19 6.29 -14.76
CA ALA A 73 -4.41 5.62 -16.04
C ALA A 73 -5.46 6.35 -16.92
N VAL A 74 -6.48 6.95 -16.31
CA VAL A 74 -7.57 7.66 -17.03
C VAL A 74 -7.20 9.11 -17.30
N ALA A 75 -6.80 9.86 -16.28
CA ALA A 75 -6.59 11.30 -16.39
C ALA A 75 -5.14 11.66 -16.77
N GLY A 76 -4.18 10.80 -16.47
CA GLY A 76 -2.75 11.04 -16.71
C GLY A 76 -2.42 11.42 -18.17
N PRO A 77 -3.00 10.78 -19.21
CA PRO A 77 -2.70 11.14 -20.60
C PRO A 77 -3.16 12.54 -21.00
N TRP A 78 -4.11 13.13 -20.27
CA TRP A 78 -4.60 14.49 -20.52
C TRP A 78 -3.90 15.54 -19.67
N VAL A 79 -3.37 15.16 -18.51
CA VAL A 79 -2.74 16.07 -17.56
C VAL A 79 -1.23 16.17 -17.78
N PHE A 80 -0.58 15.08 -18.19
CA PHE A 80 0.88 14.98 -18.26
C PHE A 80 1.38 14.83 -19.69
N ALA A 81 2.49 15.53 -20.00
CA ALA A 81 3.17 15.43 -21.28
C ALA A 81 3.69 14.01 -21.56
N GLU A 82 3.76 13.63 -22.83
CA GLU A 82 4.16 12.30 -23.30
C GLU A 82 5.52 11.84 -22.76
N ALA A 83 6.44 12.79 -22.55
CA ALA A 83 7.76 12.54 -21.99
C ALA A 83 7.74 11.88 -20.59
N TYR A 84 6.63 11.98 -19.84
CA TYR A 84 6.44 11.40 -18.51
C TYR A 84 5.66 10.09 -18.51
N TRP A 85 5.09 9.66 -19.64
CA TRP A 85 4.32 8.42 -19.72
C TRP A 85 5.08 7.16 -19.27
N PRO A 86 6.41 7.02 -19.54
CA PRO A 86 7.17 5.89 -19.01
C PRO A 86 7.13 5.76 -17.48
N SER A 87 6.91 6.87 -16.77
CA SER A 87 6.78 6.86 -15.31
C SER A 87 5.49 6.21 -14.82
N PHE A 88 4.45 6.05 -15.64
CA PHE A 88 3.20 5.43 -15.21
C PHE A 88 3.42 3.98 -14.76
N ALA A 89 4.21 3.21 -15.52
CA ALA A 89 4.60 1.86 -15.13
C ALA A 89 5.37 1.85 -13.79
N LEU A 90 6.28 2.81 -13.58
CA LEU A 90 7.01 2.96 -12.31
C LEU A 90 6.04 3.26 -11.15
N THR A 91 5.07 4.14 -11.37
CA THR A 91 4.01 4.45 -10.40
C THR A 91 3.22 3.18 -10.04
N GLY A 92 2.88 2.34 -11.01
CA GLY A 92 2.18 1.07 -10.76
C GLY A 92 2.93 0.16 -9.79
N VAL A 93 4.25 0.00 -9.96
CA VAL A 93 5.09 -0.77 -9.04
C VAL A 93 5.15 -0.12 -7.66
N LEU A 94 5.32 1.21 -7.60
CA LEU A 94 5.40 1.94 -6.35
C LEU A 94 4.08 1.89 -5.55
N LEU A 95 2.93 1.88 -6.22
CA LEU A 95 1.60 1.73 -5.59
C LEU A 95 1.44 0.37 -4.90
N ILE A 96 2.06 -0.69 -5.42
CA ILE A 96 2.14 -1.98 -4.70
C ILE A 96 2.94 -1.83 -3.41
N GLY A 97 4.05 -1.07 -3.45
CA GLY A 97 4.78 -0.68 -2.26
C GLY A 97 3.92 0.09 -1.25
N GLN A 98 3.12 1.05 -1.72
CA GLN A 98 2.21 1.81 -0.87
C GLN A 98 1.13 0.95 -0.21
N ALA A 99 0.68 -0.11 -0.89
CA ALA A 99 -0.19 -1.09 -0.26
C ALA A 99 0.52 -1.84 0.88
N GLY A 100 1.79 -2.21 0.68
CA GLY A 100 2.65 -2.72 1.75
C GLY A 100 2.75 -1.74 2.93
N TYR A 101 2.97 -0.46 2.66
CA TYR A 101 2.99 0.57 3.70
C TYR A 101 1.65 0.67 4.46
N GLY A 102 0.51 0.62 3.77
CA GLY A 102 -0.81 0.58 4.41
C GLY A 102 -1.00 -0.63 5.32
N LEU A 103 -0.57 -1.82 4.88
CA LEU A 103 -0.61 -3.04 5.70
C LEU A 103 0.34 -2.99 6.89
N TYR A 104 1.49 -2.34 6.75
CA TYR A 104 2.46 -2.12 7.83
C TYR A 104 1.85 -1.32 8.99
N LEU A 105 1.00 -0.33 8.73
CA LEU A 105 0.44 0.54 9.77
C LEU A 105 -0.40 -0.21 10.81
N ILE A 106 -1.10 -1.27 10.41
CA ILE A 106 -2.04 -2.01 11.28
C ILE A 106 -1.32 -2.69 12.47
N PRO A 107 -0.38 -3.64 12.28
CA PRO A 107 0.36 -4.24 13.38
C PRO A 107 1.21 -3.21 14.12
N MET A 108 1.67 -2.16 13.44
CA MET A 108 2.45 -1.10 14.05
C MET A 108 1.63 -0.27 15.04
N ASN A 109 0.35 0.00 14.75
CA ASN A 109 -0.56 0.66 15.67
C ASN A 109 -0.80 -0.18 16.93
N TYR A 110 -1.02 -1.49 16.78
CA TYR A 110 -1.13 -2.38 17.96
C TYR A 110 0.15 -2.38 18.80
N LEU A 111 1.32 -2.42 18.15
CA LEU A 111 2.59 -2.45 18.84
C LEU A 111 2.91 -1.13 19.57
N THR A 112 2.58 0.03 18.97
CA THR A 112 2.87 1.35 19.55
C THR A 112 1.78 1.84 20.47
N GLN A 113 0.54 1.85 20.02
CA GLN A 113 -0.59 2.47 20.71
C GLN A 113 -1.20 1.55 21.77
N THR A 114 -1.34 0.25 21.46
CA THR A 114 -1.99 -0.70 22.37
C THR A 114 -0.99 -1.33 23.34
N ALA A 115 0.18 -1.78 22.84
CA ALA A 115 1.19 -2.42 23.68
C ALA A 115 2.18 -1.45 24.34
N GLY A 116 2.25 -0.19 23.88
CA GLY A 116 3.19 0.81 24.42
C GLY A 116 4.66 0.48 24.16
N ARG A 117 4.99 -0.22 23.06
CA ARG A 117 6.36 -0.69 22.76
C ARG A 117 6.94 -0.06 21.48
N PRO A 118 7.12 1.28 21.43
CA PRO A 118 7.57 1.98 20.22
C PRO A 118 8.99 1.60 19.79
N LYS A 119 9.84 1.06 20.68
CA LYS A 119 11.21 0.65 20.35
C LYS A 119 11.30 -0.35 19.19
N TYR A 120 10.27 -1.18 19.00
CA TYR A 120 10.23 -2.16 17.91
C TYR A 120 9.79 -1.55 16.57
N SER A 121 9.27 -0.32 16.55
CA SER A 121 8.93 0.40 15.31
C SER A 121 10.16 0.67 14.44
N ALA A 122 11.28 1.00 15.10
CA ALA A 122 12.56 1.25 14.45
C ALA A 122 13.10 -0.02 13.78
N LEU A 123 12.82 -1.21 14.33
CA LEU A 123 13.24 -2.46 13.70
C LEU A 123 12.47 -2.73 12.40
N ALA A 124 11.15 -2.60 12.41
CA ALA A 124 10.34 -2.80 11.21
C ALA A 124 10.66 -1.77 10.12
N THR A 125 10.72 -0.48 10.48
CA THR A 125 11.07 0.60 9.54
C THR A 125 12.51 0.49 9.06
N GLY A 126 13.44 0.19 9.97
CA GLY A 126 14.86 0.03 9.67
C GLY A 126 15.14 -1.13 8.73
N ALA A 127 14.46 -2.27 8.90
CA ALA A 127 14.60 -3.41 7.99
C ALA A 127 14.21 -3.05 6.56
N GLY A 128 13.10 -2.33 6.37
CA GLY A 128 12.70 -1.81 5.06
C GLY A 128 13.72 -0.82 4.49
N ALA A 129 14.14 0.17 5.29
CA ALA A 129 15.09 1.19 4.86
C ALA A 129 16.45 0.59 4.45
N VAL A 130 16.96 -0.37 5.21
CA VAL A 130 18.20 -1.10 4.89
C VAL A 130 18.03 -1.88 3.60
N LEU A 131 16.92 -2.61 3.42
CA LEU A 131 16.66 -3.35 2.18
C LEU A 131 16.59 -2.42 0.97
N ILE A 132 15.90 -1.28 1.09
CA ILE A 132 15.82 -0.27 0.03
C ILE A 132 17.21 0.23 -0.32
N LEU A 133 18.01 0.64 0.68
CA LEU A 133 19.35 1.18 0.47
C LEU A 133 20.26 0.16 -0.23
N VAL A 134 20.34 -1.06 0.30
CA VAL A 134 21.18 -2.14 -0.26
C VAL A 134 20.72 -2.48 -1.67
N SER A 135 19.41 -2.63 -1.88
CA SER A 135 18.86 -2.99 -3.19
C SER A 135 19.05 -1.88 -4.23
N ILE A 136 18.96 -0.60 -3.84
CA ILE A 136 19.25 0.53 -4.75
C ILE A 136 20.72 0.52 -5.16
N LEU A 137 21.66 0.23 -4.24
CA LEU A 137 23.08 0.18 -4.56
C LEU A 137 23.41 -0.98 -5.51
N VAL A 138 22.78 -2.15 -5.33
CA VAL A 138 23.05 -3.35 -6.14
C VAL A 138 22.30 -3.33 -7.47
N VAL A 139 21.00 -3.04 -7.44
CA VAL A 139 20.09 -3.20 -8.58
C VAL A 139 19.92 -1.88 -9.34
N GLY A 140 20.06 -0.74 -8.67
CA GLY A 140 19.89 0.57 -9.29
C GLY A 140 20.90 0.85 -10.41
N GLN A 141 22.14 0.37 -10.28
CA GLN A 141 23.17 0.54 -11.32
C GLN A 141 22.85 -0.25 -12.59
N ARG A 142 22.24 -1.43 -12.46
CA ARG A 142 21.96 -2.32 -13.59
C ARG A 142 20.63 -2.04 -14.27
N TYR A 143 19.61 -1.66 -13.49
CA TYR A 143 18.23 -1.54 -13.97
C TYR A 143 17.69 -0.10 -13.88
N GLY A 144 18.48 0.88 -13.44
CA GLY A 144 18.06 2.28 -13.38
C GLY A 144 16.80 2.51 -12.53
N ALA A 145 15.92 3.39 -13.00
CA ALA A 145 14.70 3.80 -12.29
C ALA A 145 13.75 2.63 -11.96
N ILE A 146 13.60 1.65 -12.86
CA ILE A 146 12.70 0.51 -12.62
C ILE A 146 13.24 -0.38 -11.50
N GLY A 147 14.56 -0.60 -11.44
CA GLY A 147 15.20 -1.32 -10.33
C GLY A 147 14.95 -0.64 -8.98
N VAL A 148 15.04 0.69 -8.94
CA VAL A 148 14.77 1.48 -7.72
C VAL A 148 13.29 1.41 -7.31
N ALA A 149 12.36 1.41 -8.27
CA ALA A 149 10.93 1.26 -7.98
C ALA A 149 10.63 -0.11 -7.33
N PHE A 150 11.18 -1.20 -7.88
CA PHE A 150 11.05 -2.54 -7.28
C PHE A 150 11.72 -2.64 -5.91
N ALA A 151 12.93 -2.07 -5.75
CA ALA A 151 13.61 -2.02 -4.46
C ALA A 151 12.77 -1.31 -3.39
N THR A 152 12.15 -0.18 -3.76
CA THR A 152 11.27 0.59 -2.88
C THR A 152 10.02 -0.21 -2.49
N ALA A 153 9.37 -0.84 -3.47
CA ALA A 153 8.19 -1.67 -3.23
C ALA A 153 8.51 -2.87 -2.32
N ALA A 154 9.61 -3.57 -2.59
CA ALA A 154 10.08 -4.67 -1.76
C ALA A 154 10.41 -4.21 -0.33
N GLY A 155 10.98 -3.02 -0.17
CA GLY A 155 11.23 -2.37 1.12
C GLY A 155 9.97 -2.22 1.96
N TYR A 156 8.91 -1.63 1.40
CA TYR A 156 7.65 -1.45 2.14
C TYR A 156 6.92 -2.76 2.43
N LEU A 157 6.97 -3.74 1.51
CA LEU A 157 6.46 -5.09 1.79
C LEU A 157 7.25 -5.76 2.92
N THR A 158 8.56 -5.56 2.98
CA THR A 158 9.41 -6.06 4.06
C THR A 158 9.08 -5.38 5.39
N MET A 159 8.80 -4.07 5.41
CA MET A 159 8.32 -3.39 6.63
C MET A 159 7.04 -4.03 7.15
N ALA A 160 6.07 -4.30 6.27
CA ALA A 160 4.83 -4.96 6.65
C ALA A 160 5.07 -6.37 7.20
N ALA A 161 5.87 -7.18 6.51
CA ALA A 161 6.21 -8.53 6.93
C ALA A 161 6.90 -8.54 8.31
N VAL A 162 7.89 -7.67 8.52
CA VAL A 162 8.61 -7.58 9.79
C VAL A 162 7.70 -7.09 10.92
N ALA A 163 6.82 -6.13 10.68
CA ALA A 163 5.85 -5.67 11.69
C ALA A 163 4.88 -6.80 12.10
N MET A 164 4.42 -7.61 11.13
CA MET A 164 3.60 -8.79 11.39
C MET A 164 4.35 -9.85 12.22
N ILE A 165 5.60 -10.15 11.84
CA ILE A 165 6.47 -11.08 12.59
C ILE A 165 6.68 -10.58 14.01
N LEU A 166 6.95 -9.29 14.21
CA LEU A 166 7.13 -8.70 15.54
C LEU A 166 5.86 -8.82 16.39
N ALA A 167 4.68 -8.61 15.80
CA ALA A 167 3.41 -8.79 16.51
C ALA A 167 3.24 -10.24 17.01
N VAL A 168 3.62 -11.23 16.19
CA VAL A 168 3.58 -12.66 16.55
C VAL A 168 4.65 -13.01 17.59
N VAL A 169 5.91 -12.62 17.38
CA VAL A 169 7.05 -12.93 18.26
C VAL A 169 6.88 -12.32 19.64
N LEU A 170 6.34 -11.10 19.71
CA LEU A 170 6.04 -10.42 20.99
C LEU A 170 4.76 -10.95 21.66
N LYS A 171 4.12 -11.96 21.07
CA LYS A 171 2.89 -12.60 21.55
C LYS A 171 1.77 -11.59 21.82
N LEU A 172 1.63 -10.60 20.94
CA LEU A 172 0.47 -9.72 21.00
C LEU A 172 -0.76 -10.58 20.70
N ASP A 173 -1.72 -10.63 21.63
CA ASP A 173 -2.94 -11.44 21.48
C ASP A 173 -3.90 -10.76 20.49
N ILE A 174 -3.53 -10.85 19.21
CA ILE A 174 -4.27 -10.35 18.06
C ILE A 174 -5.03 -11.53 17.46
N ALA A 175 -6.35 -11.43 17.39
CA ALA A 175 -7.21 -12.43 16.78
C ALA A 175 -7.12 -12.34 15.24
N TRP A 176 -6.03 -12.86 14.68
CA TRP A 176 -5.77 -12.95 13.23
C TRP A 176 -6.90 -13.62 12.45
N SER A 177 -7.67 -14.50 13.09
CA SER A 177 -8.88 -15.11 12.52
C SER A 177 -9.92 -14.08 12.08
N SER A 178 -9.97 -12.91 12.72
CA SER A 178 -10.83 -11.81 12.29
C SER A 178 -10.43 -11.27 10.91
N TRP A 179 -9.16 -11.34 10.53
CA TRP A 179 -8.67 -10.90 9.22
C TRP A 179 -8.99 -11.93 8.14
N LEU A 180 -8.92 -13.22 8.49
CA LEU A 180 -9.33 -14.32 7.59
C LEU A 180 -10.80 -14.20 7.19
N GLY A 181 -11.66 -13.68 8.07
CA GLY A 181 -13.05 -13.38 7.72
C GLY A 181 -13.18 -12.44 6.51
N HIS A 182 -12.21 -11.54 6.31
CA HIS A 182 -12.15 -10.55 5.23
C HIS A 182 -11.45 -11.03 3.95
N TRP A 183 -11.15 -12.33 3.81
CA TRP A 183 -10.41 -12.84 2.64
C TRP A 183 -11.00 -12.47 1.27
N PRO A 184 -12.34 -12.49 1.02
CA PRO A 184 -12.87 -12.11 -0.29
C PRO A 184 -12.63 -10.64 -0.60
N ASP A 185 -12.80 -9.79 0.41
CA ASP A 185 -12.62 -8.35 0.32
C ASP A 185 -11.15 -8.03 -0.02
N LEU A 186 -10.22 -8.75 0.62
CA LEU A 186 -8.78 -8.68 0.35
C LEU A 186 -8.43 -9.18 -1.06
N VAL A 187 -9.00 -10.31 -1.51
CA VAL A 187 -8.77 -10.85 -2.85
C VAL A 187 -9.22 -9.86 -3.92
N LEU A 188 -10.39 -9.24 -3.76
CA LEU A 188 -10.86 -8.19 -4.67
C LEU A 188 -9.94 -6.96 -4.63
N GLY A 189 -9.51 -6.53 -3.44
CA GLY A 189 -8.57 -5.42 -3.29
C GLY A 189 -7.22 -5.68 -3.97
N VAL A 190 -6.64 -6.87 -3.81
CA VAL A 190 -5.40 -7.28 -4.47
C VAL A 190 -5.60 -7.35 -5.99
N ALA A 191 -6.69 -7.97 -6.45
CA ALA A 191 -7.00 -8.05 -7.88
C ALA A 191 -7.18 -6.65 -8.49
N ALA A 192 -7.84 -5.74 -7.79
CA ALA A 192 -7.98 -4.34 -8.22
C ALA A 192 -6.62 -3.64 -8.33
N LEU A 193 -5.74 -3.82 -7.33
CA LEU A 193 -4.41 -3.24 -7.33
C LEU A 193 -3.55 -3.78 -8.48
N LEU A 194 -3.59 -5.10 -8.74
CA LEU A 194 -2.90 -5.71 -9.86
C LEU A 194 -3.44 -5.23 -11.21
N CYS A 195 -4.77 -5.09 -11.34
CA CYS A 195 -5.39 -4.50 -12.53
C CYS A 195 -4.95 -3.04 -12.74
N SER A 196 -4.87 -2.26 -11.66
CA SER A 196 -4.40 -0.87 -11.70
C SER A 196 -2.93 -0.78 -12.14
N ALA A 197 -2.06 -1.63 -11.58
CA ALA A 197 -0.66 -1.71 -12.01
C ALA A 197 -0.51 -2.17 -13.47
N ALA A 198 -1.31 -3.16 -13.91
CA ALA A 198 -1.33 -3.62 -15.30
C ALA A 198 -1.86 -2.55 -16.26
N ALA A 199 -2.86 -1.76 -15.86
CA ALA A 199 -3.36 -0.63 -16.62
C ALA A 199 -2.26 0.42 -16.84
N LEU A 200 -1.50 0.74 -15.80
CA LEU A 200 -0.39 1.69 -15.85
C LEU A 200 0.84 1.18 -16.60
N ALA A 201 1.05 -0.14 -16.63
CA ALA A 201 2.10 -0.77 -17.42
C ALA A 201 1.73 -0.92 -18.91
N SER A 202 0.44 -0.83 -19.24
CA SER A 202 -0.04 -0.91 -20.63
C SER A 202 0.30 0.37 -21.40
N PRO A 203 0.47 0.31 -22.74
CA PRO A 203 0.66 1.50 -23.56
C PRO A 203 -0.46 2.52 -23.34
N VAL A 204 -0.08 3.78 -23.20
CA VAL A 204 -1.02 4.86 -22.90
C VAL A 204 -2.09 4.96 -23.98
N GLY A 205 -3.35 5.03 -23.57
CA GLY A 205 -4.50 5.11 -24.48
C GLY A 205 -4.94 3.78 -25.11
N SER A 206 -4.21 2.68 -24.89
CA SER A 206 -4.55 1.35 -25.42
C SER A 206 -5.87 0.82 -24.88
N SER A 207 -6.57 0.01 -25.68
CA SER A 207 -7.80 -0.68 -25.27
C SER A 207 -7.56 -1.57 -24.04
N LEU A 208 -6.39 -2.22 -23.95
CA LEU A 208 -6.01 -3.04 -22.79
C LEU A 208 -5.98 -2.20 -21.50
N GLY A 209 -5.29 -1.05 -21.52
CA GLY A 209 -5.24 -0.15 -20.36
C GLY A 209 -6.63 0.28 -19.90
N ARG A 210 -7.53 0.59 -20.84
CA ARG A 210 -8.93 0.95 -20.54
C ARG A 210 -9.70 -0.22 -19.94
N THR A 211 -9.55 -1.43 -20.47
CA THR A 211 -10.21 -2.63 -19.93
C THR A 211 -9.75 -2.94 -18.50
N PHE A 212 -8.44 -2.93 -18.24
CA PHE A 212 -7.89 -3.12 -16.90
C PHE A 212 -8.37 -2.04 -15.93
N THR A 213 -8.48 -0.79 -16.38
CA THR A 213 -9.02 0.29 -15.54
C THR A 213 -10.50 0.08 -15.23
N GLY A 214 -11.32 -0.31 -16.20
CA GLY A 214 -12.74 -0.63 -15.97
C GLY A 214 -12.93 -1.78 -14.98
N VAL A 215 -12.14 -2.86 -15.14
CA VAL A 215 -12.14 -4.01 -14.22
C VAL A 215 -11.67 -3.59 -12.82
N CYS A 216 -10.59 -2.81 -12.72
CA CYS A 216 -10.09 -2.22 -11.47
C CYS A 216 -11.20 -1.48 -10.70
N LEU A 217 -11.93 -0.58 -11.37
CA LEU A 217 -13.00 0.20 -10.74
C LEU A 217 -14.14 -0.69 -10.23
N ALA A 218 -14.55 -1.70 -11.02
CA ALA A 218 -15.57 -2.65 -10.60
C ALA A 218 -15.13 -3.46 -9.36
N LEU A 219 -13.87 -3.91 -9.33
CA LEU A 219 -13.30 -4.64 -8.20
C LEU A 219 -13.17 -3.77 -6.95
N ILE A 220 -12.77 -2.49 -7.09
CA ILE A 220 -12.73 -1.51 -5.99
C ILE A 220 -14.12 -1.36 -5.35
N VAL A 221 -15.15 -1.11 -6.17
CA VAL A 221 -16.52 -0.96 -5.67
C VAL A 221 -17.01 -2.24 -5.00
N GLY A 222 -16.72 -3.40 -5.59
CA GLY A 222 -17.02 -4.71 -5.00
C GLY A 222 -16.38 -4.91 -3.62
N ALA A 223 -15.09 -4.63 -3.49
CA ALA A 223 -14.36 -4.75 -2.22
C ALA A 223 -14.93 -3.83 -1.14
N ILE A 224 -15.26 -2.57 -1.49
CA ILE A 224 -15.86 -1.59 -0.56
C ILE A 224 -17.25 -2.06 -0.11
N ILE A 225 -18.11 -2.50 -1.04
CA ILE A 225 -19.47 -2.96 -0.71
C ILE A 225 -19.45 -4.20 0.19
N LEU A 226 -18.60 -5.18 -0.10
CA LEU A 226 -18.49 -6.39 0.72
C LEU A 226 -17.98 -6.06 2.13
N CYS A 227 -16.96 -5.20 2.25
CA CYS A 227 -16.46 -4.73 3.53
C CYS A 227 -17.56 -4.02 4.35
N ALA A 228 -18.26 -3.06 3.72
CA ALA A 228 -19.34 -2.31 4.36
C ALA A 228 -20.47 -3.24 4.87
N ARG A 229 -20.87 -4.23 4.06
CA ARG A 229 -21.91 -5.21 4.44
C ARG A 229 -21.52 -6.05 5.65
N ARG A 230 -20.25 -6.38 5.81
CA ARG A 230 -19.75 -7.21 6.93
C ARG A 230 -19.57 -6.44 8.23
N ILE A 231 -19.34 -5.12 8.14
CA ILE A 231 -19.20 -4.26 9.32
C ILE A 231 -20.57 -3.87 9.88
N HIS A 232 -21.59 -3.67 9.04
CA HIS A 232 -22.94 -3.27 9.45
C HIS A 232 -23.66 -4.19 10.47
N PRO A 233 -23.56 -5.53 10.45
CA PRO A 233 -24.25 -6.39 11.43
C PRO A 233 -23.73 -6.26 12.87
N LEU A 234 -22.62 -5.55 13.11
CA LEU A 234 -22.03 -5.39 14.43
C LEU A 234 -22.59 -4.19 15.24
N ARG A 235 -23.62 -3.50 14.74
CA ARG A 235 -24.26 -2.33 15.39
C ARG A 235 -25.62 -2.63 16.05
N LYS A 236 -26.05 -3.89 16.09
CA LYS A 236 -27.22 -4.33 16.86
C LYS A 236 -26.76 -5.00 18.14
#